data_AF-A0A0F9APG2-F1
#
_entry.id   AF-A0A0F9APG2-F1
#
_cell.length_a   1.000
_cell.length_b   1.000
_cell.length_c   1.000
_cell.angle_alpha   90.00
_cell.angle_beta   90.00
_cell.angle_gamma   90.00
#
_symmetry.space_group_name_H-M   'P 1'
#
loop_
_entity.id
_entity.type
_entity.pdbx_description
1 polymer ?
#
loop_
_entity_poly.entity_id
_entity_poly.type
_entity_poly.pdbx_seq_one_letter_code
_entity_poly.pdbx_strand_id
1 'polypeptide(L)'
;MSDTITGILKRVGGQQFVVRTGDRSYRKAQLEIMVSPQLARQYALSEGAAVTGQVERKKGEARLVSIETLGGMEPKAFGKRPRFPDMVVIDPHQRFELGLCGNKSMRIIDLISPIGKGTRQLIVSPPKAGKTVLLEEMATAIHECSPETRIIVLLIDERPEEVTQFRRTAKCAEVIASTSDQSVAEHVALAELMLCHVQMELECGREVVVLIDSLTRLGRAFNNRCNRRGGRR
;
A
#
# COMPACT_ATOMS: atom_id res chain seq x y z
N MET A 1 -10.78 -23.75 16.11
CA MET A 1 -10.44 -23.73 14.67
C MET A 1 -9.44 -22.61 14.49
N SER A 2 -8.24 -22.92 13.99
CA SER A 2 -7.21 -21.93 13.69
C SER A 2 -7.51 -21.28 12.35
N ASP A 3 -7.88 -20.01 12.36
CA ASP A 3 -8.11 -19.26 11.12
C ASP A 3 -6.78 -18.69 10.63
N THR A 4 -6.42 -18.94 9.37
CA THR A 4 -5.27 -18.26 8.75
C THR A 4 -5.68 -16.85 8.35
N ILE A 5 -4.83 -15.87 8.66
CA ILE A 5 -5.04 -14.48 8.28
C ILE A 5 -3.87 -13.93 7.48
N THR A 6 -4.18 -13.05 6.53
CA THR A 6 -3.20 -12.25 5.81
C THR A 6 -3.46 -10.76 6.05
N GLY A 7 -2.39 -10.01 6.32
CA GLY A 7 -2.49 -8.57 6.54
C GLY A 7 -1.14 -7.88 6.60
N ILE A 8 -1.13 -6.62 7.03
CA ILE A 8 0.06 -5.78 7.19
C ILE A 8 0.27 -5.48 8.67
N LEU A 9 1.51 -5.57 9.13
CA LEU A 9 1.87 -5.23 10.50
C LEU A 9 1.87 -3.71 10.72
N LYS A 10 1.08 -3.25 11.69
CA LYS A 10 1.13 -1.89 12.23
C LYS A 10 1.70 -1.92 13.63
N ARG A 11 2.73 -1.12 13.90
CA ARG A 11 3.28 -0.95 15.25
C ARG A 11 2.40 0.03 16.04
N VAL A 12 2.04 -0.35 17.27
CA VAL A 12 1.17 0.45 18.15
C VAL A 12 1.96 1.07 19.31
N GLY A 13 3.04 0.43 19.74
CA GLY A 13 3.96 0.97 20.75
C GLY A 13 5.08 -0.01 21.06
N GLY A 14 6.31 0.48 21.24
CA GLY A 14 7.48 -0.39 21.49
C GLY A 14 7.59 -1.53 20.47
N GLN A 15 7.56 -2.78 20.95
CA GLN A 15 7.53 -4.01 20.14
C GLN A 15 6.13 -4.64 20.01
N GLN A 16 5.06 -3.88 20.22
CA GLN A 16 3.68 -4.33 20.06
C GLN A 16 3.19 -4.04 18.64
N PHE A 17 2.74 -5.09 17.96
CA PHE A 17 2.20 -5.03 16.61
C PHE A 17 0.76 -5.52 16.56
N VAL A 18 -0.01 -4.94 15.65
CA VAL A 18 -1.34 -5.40 15.25
C VAL A 18 -1.35 -5.73 13.77
N VAL A 19 -2.15 -6.71 13.38
CA VAL A 19 -2.39 -7.04 11.96
C VAL A 19 -3.55 -6.22 11.43
N ARG A 20 -3.31 -5.49 10.34
CA ARG A 20 -4.33 -4.76 9.56
C ARG A 20 -4.68 -5.61 8.34
N THR A 21 -5.96 -5.78 8.05
CA THR A 21 -6.42 -6.65 6.97
C THR A 21 -6.90 -5.84 5.75
N GLY A 22 -6.76 -6.43 4.56
CA GLY A 22 -7.10 -5.77 3.29
C GLY A 22 -8.61 -5.58 3.07
N ASP A 23 -9.45 -6.43 3.65
CA ASP A 23 -10.93 -6.36 3.63
C ASP A 23 -11.47 -4.97 4.02
N ARG A 24 -10.77 -4.28 4.92
CA ARG A 24 -11.13 -2.94 5.44
C ARG A 24 -10.17 -1.85 4.99
N SER A 25 -9.39 -2.09 3.92
CA SER A 25 -8.33 -1.19 3.44
C SER A 25 -7.35 -0.82 4.56
N TYR A 26 -6.97 -1.81 5.38
CA TYR A 26 -6.00 -1.68 6.46
C TYR A 26 -6.35 -0.64 7.55
N ARG A 27 -7.64 -0.27 7.65
CA ARG A 27 -8.14 0.65 8.69
C ARG A 27 -8.17 0.02 10.08
N LYS A 28 -8.51 0.86 11.07
CA LYS A 28 -8.72 0.41 12.44
C LYS A 28 -9.99 -0.40 12.61
N ALA A 29 -9.78 -1.69 12.92
CA ALA A 29 -10.82 -2.59 13.36
C ALA A 29 -11.17 -2.31 14.83
N GLN A 30 -12.43 -2.56 15.20
CA GLN A 30 -12.85 -2.55 16.61
C GLN A 30 -12.14 -3.66 17.40
N LEU A 31 -11.97 -4.83 16.78
CA LEU A 31 -11.22 -5.97 17.31
C LEU A 31 -9.94 -6.12 16.49
N GLU A 32 -8.83 -5.62 17.02
CA GLU A 32 -7.51 -5.73 16.40
C GLU A 32 -6.87 -7.08 16.72
N ILE A 33 -6.13 -7.61 15.76
CA ILE A 33 -5.42 -8.88 15.93
C ILE A 33 -4.02 -8.56 16.42
N MET A 34 -3.79 -8.81 17.71
CA MET A 34 -2.51 -8.54 18.35
C MET A 34 -1.49 -9.60 17.95
N VAL A 35 -0.25 -9.21 17.70
CA VAL A 35 0.84 -10.15 17.48
C VAL A 35 1.47 -10.51 18.83
N SER A 36 1.71 -11.81 19.06
CA SER A 36 2.39 -12.27 20.27
C SER A 36 3.76 -11.59 20.43
N PRO A 37 4.12 -11.03 21.61
CA PRO A 37 5.42 -10.41 21.85
C PRO A 37 6.61 -11.36 21.68
N GLN A 38 6.38 -12.68 21.73
CA GLN A 38 7.40 -13.68 21.44
C GLN A 38 7.73 -13.70 19.94
N LEU A 39 6.71 -13.71 19.07
CA LEU A 39 6.88 -13.65 17.62
C LEU A 39 7.53 -12.33 17.18
N ALA A 40 7.11 -11.22 17.79
CA ALA A 40 7.66 -9.89 17.52
C ALA A 40 9.19 -9.84 17.75
N ARG A 41 9.65 -10.46 18.85
CA ARG A 41 11.07 -10.57 19.19
C ARG A 41 11.81 -11.58 18.32
N GLN A 42 11.22 -12.76 18.12
CA GLN A 42 11.85 -13.86 17.39
C GLN A 42 12.16 -13.51 15.94
N TYR A 43 11.23 -12.84 15.26
CA TYR A 43 11.35 -12.53 13.82
C TYR A 43 11.70 -11.07 13.53
N ALA A 44 12.06 -10.28 14.56
CA ALA A 44 12.39 -8.86 14.44
C ALA A 44 11.40 -8.10 13.55
N LEU A 45 10.11 -8.22 13.88
CA LEU A 45 9.03 -7.71 13.05
C LEU A 45 9.18 -6.22 12.78
N SER A 46 8.85 -5.83 11.55
CA SER A 46 8.91 -4.44 11.10
C SER A 46 7.52 -3.96 10.67
N GLU A 47 7.24 -2.70 10.93
CA GLU A 47 6.00 -2.06 10.50
C GLU A 47 5.93 -2.01 8.97
N GLY A 48 4.78 -2.32 8.39
CA GLY A 48 4.58 -2.44 6.94
C GLY A 48 4.81 -3.85 6.39
N ALA A 49 5.40 -4.78 7.14
CA ALA A 49 5.61 -6.13 6.62
C ALA A 49 4.27 -6.85 6.42
N ALA A 50 4.07 -7.45 5.24
CA ALA A 50 2.97 -8.37 5.00
C ALA A 50 3.17 -9.62 5.86
N VAL A 51 2.12 -10.12 6.50
CA VAL A 51 2.18 -11.30 7.36
C VAL A 51 1.04 -12.24 7.02
N THR A 52 1.34 -13.52 6.91
CA THR A 52 0.35 -14.59 6.87
C THR A 52 0.63 -15.57 8.00
N GLY A 53 -0.41 -15.98 8.72
CA GLY A 53 -0.25 -16.96 9.79
C GLY A 53 -1.53 -17.25 10.55
N GLN A 54 -1.44 -18.11 11.56
CA GLN A 54 -2.62 -18.59 12.28
C GLN A 54 -3.00 -17.67 13.43
N VAL A 55 -4.31 -17.44 13.53
CA VAL A 55 -4.92 -16.65 14.59
C VAL A 55 -5.64 -17.58 15.56
N GLU A 56 -5.41 -17.34 16.85
CA GLU A 56 -6.17 -17.92 17.93
C GLU A 56 -7.12 -16.87 18.53
N ARG A 57 -8.39 -17.25 18.71
CA ARG A 57 -9.40 -16.40 19.37
C ARG A 57 -9.67 -16.93 20.77
N LYS A 58 -9.37 -16.14 21.80
CA LYS A 58 -9.62 -16.47 23.21
C LYS A 58 -10.33 -15.31 23.90
N LYS A 59 -11.47 -15.58 24.54
CA LYS A 59 -12.25 -14.59 25.31
C LYS A 59 -12.56 -13.28 24.54
N GLY A 60 -12.79 -13.38 23.23
CA GLY A 60 -13.05 -12.21 22.37
C GLY A 60 -11.80 -11.49 21.85
N GLU A 61 -10.60 -11.82 22.33
CA GLU A 61 -9.35 -11.33 21.77
C GLU A 61 -8.82 -12.26 20.69
N ALA A 62 -8.37 -11.68 19.57
CA ALA A 62 -7.72 -12.40 18.49
C ALA A 62 -6.21 -12.13 18.53
N ARG A 63 -5.41 -13.20 18.51
CA ARG A 63 -3.94 -13.09 18.54
C ARG A 63 -3.30 -13.93 17.46
N LEU A 64 -2.31 -13.37 16.77
CA LEU A 64 -1.45 -14.11 15.85
C LEU A 64 -0.49 -14.97 16.68
N VAL A 65 -0.60 -16.29 16.55
CA VAL A 65 0.15 -17.28 17.34
C VAL A 65 1.25 -17.98 16.55
N SER A 66 1.13 -18.02 15.23
CA SER A 66 2.18 -18.50 14.33
C SER A 66 2.29 -17.59 13.10
N ILE A 67 3.48 -17.57 12.50
CA ILE A 67 3.74 -16.86 11.24
C ILE A 67 4.18 -17.91 10.22
N GLU A 68 3.44 -18.00 9.12
CA GLU A 68 3.74 -18.87 7.99
C GLU A 68 4.63 -18.14 6.99
N THR A 69 4.27 -16.91 6.64
CA THR A 69 5.08 -16.04 5.76
C THR A 69 5.18 -14.63 6.32
N LEU A 70 6.32 -14.00 6.05
CA LEU A 70 6.58 -12.61 6.43
C LEU A 70 7.24 -11.91 5.24
N GLY A 71 6.63 -10.82 4.77
CA GLY A 71 7.03 -10.15 3.54
C GLY A 71 7.08 -11.12 2.37
N GLY A 72 6.10 -12.03 2.23
CA GLY A 72 6.02 -13.00 1.13
C GLY A 72 7.15 -14.03 1.07
N MET A 73 7.97 -14.12 2.12
CA MET A 73 9.09 -15.05 2.23
C MET A 73 9.02 -15.82 3.55
N GLU A 74 9.89 -16.81 3.73
CA GLU A 74 9.99 -17.53 5.00
C GLU A 74 10.39 -16.58 6.15
N PRO A 75 9.79 -16.69 7.35
CA PRO A 75 10.08 -15.81 8.48
C PRO A 75 11.56 -15.75 8.86
N LYS A 76 12.31 -16.84 8.66
CA LYS A 76 13.76 -16.90 8.93
C LYS A 76 14.59 -16.10 7.91
N ALA A 77 14.12 -15.97 6.67
CA ALA A 77 14.80 -15.24 5.62
C ALA A 77 14.56 -13.72 5.73
N PHE A 78 13.41 -13.32 6.29
CA PHE A 78 13.02 -11.91 6.44
C PHE A 78 14.09 -11.05 7.14
N GLY A 79 14.77 -11.58 8.16
CA GLY A 79 15.79 -10.84 8.89
C GLY A 79 17.08 -10.53 8.09
N LYS A 80 17.31 -11.20 6.95
CA LYS A 80 18.49 -11.02 6.10
C LYS A 80 18.29 -9.99 4.99
N ARG A 81 17.08 -9.47 4.83
CA ARG A 81 16.76 -8.50 3.78
C ARG A 81 17.55 -7.19 3.99
N PRO A 82 17.95 -6.49 2.93
CA PRO A 82 18.49 -5.13 3.05
C PRO A 82 17.44 -4.19 3.65
N ARG A 83 17.88 -3.10 4.28
CA ARG A 83 16.98 -2.03 4.71
C ARG A 83 16.85 -1.01 3.58
N PHE A 84 15.67 -0.45 3.41
CA PHE A 84 15.36 0.50 2.36
C PHE A 84 16.31 1.71 2.33
N PRO A 85 16.68 2.32 3.48
CA PRO A 85 17.63 3.45 3.49
C PRO A 85 19.06 3.07 3.07
N ASP A 86 19.42 1.80 3.18
CA ASP A 86 20.77 1.31 2.86
C ASP A 86 20.88 0.88 1.38
N MET A 87 19.77 0.90 0.63
CA MET A 87 19.75 0.56 -0.78
C MET A 87 20.36 1.66 -1.65
N VAL A 88 21.08 1.25 -2.69
CA VAL A 88 21.63 2.17 -3.68
C VAL A 88 20.52 2.61 -4.63
N VAL A 89 20.31 3.92 -4.71
CA VAL A 89 19.39 4.51 -5.68
C VAL A 89 20.06 4.53 -7.04
N ILE A 90 19.37 4.02 -8.05
CA ILE A 90 19.81 4.03 -9.45
C ILE A 90 18.72 4.65 -10.32
N ASP A 91 19.13 5.16 -11.48
CA ASP A 91 18.15 5.61 -12.47
C ASP A 91 17.37 4.43 -13.08
N PRO A 92 16.09 4.64 -13.42
CA PRO A 92 15.29 3.63 -14.10
C PRO A 92 15.94 3.20 -15.43
N HIS A 93 16.28 1.92 -15.54
CA HIS A 93 16.89 1.32 -16.72
C HIS A 93 16.01 0.23 -17.36
N GLN A 94 14.93 -0.17 -16.68
CA GLN A 94 13.92 -1.09 -17.20
C GLN A 94 12.61 -0.34 -17.40
N ARG A 95 11.99 -0.53 -18.55
CA ARG A 95 10.80 0.20 -18.99
C ARG A 95 9.55 -0.69 -18.91
N PHE A 96 8.39 -0.09 -18.58
CA PHE A 96 7.09 -0.68 -18.87
C PHE A 96 6.66 -0.33 -20.30
N GLU A 97 6.39 -1.35 -21.11
CA GLU A 97 5.96 -1.21 -22.51
C GLU A 97 4.43 -1.07 -22.58
N LEU A 98 3.93 0.07 -22.10
CA LEU A 98 2.48 0.30 -21.93
C LEU A 98 1.71 0.25 -23.26
N GLY A 99 2.34 0.60 -24.38
CA GLY A 99 1.72 0.68 -25.70
C GLY A 99 1.33 -0.69 -26.29
N LEU A 100 1.85 -1.78 -25.73
CA LEU A 100 1.54 -3.15 -26.18
C LEU A 100 0.09 -3.56 -25.89
N CYS A 101 -0.58 -2.92 -24.92
CA CYS A 101 -1.98 -3.20 -24.61
C CYS A 101 -2.97 -2.69 -25.69
N GLY A 102 -2.48 -2.00 -26.72
CA GLY A 102 -3.31 -1.46 -27.81
C GLY A 102 -4.12 -0.21 -27.44
N ASN A 103 -4.09 0.22 -26.18
CA ASN A 103 -4.76 1.43 -25.72
C ASN A 103 -4.08 2.69 -26.29
N LYS A 104 -4.87 3.61 -26.89
CA LYS A 104 -4.35 4.84 -27.51
C LYS A 104 -3.68 5.77 -26.50
N SER A 105 -4.25 5.95 -25.31
CA SER A 105 -3.69 6.77 -24.24
C SER A 105 -2.31 6.24 -23.81
N MET A 106 -2.20 4.92 -23.63
CA MET A 106 -0.96 4.26 -23.21
C MET A 106 0.14 4.38 -24.26
N ARG A 107 -0.21 4.24 -25.55
CA ARG A 107 0.74 4.47 -26.66
C ARG A 107 1.27 5.90 -26.67
N ILE A 108 0.42 6.90 -26.40
CA ILE A 108 0.86 8.30 -26.34
C ILE A 108 1.80 8.52 -25.16
N ILE A 109 1.46 7.98 -23.97
CA ILE A 109 2.35 8.04 -22.80
C ILE A 109 3.69 7.39 -23.12
N ASP A 110 3.68 6.24 -23.76
CA ASP A 110 4.91 5.55 -24.14
C ASP A 110 5.80 6.35 -25.11
N LEU A 111 5.21 7.17 -25.98
CA LEU A 111 5.98 7.98 -26.91
C LEU A 111 6.54 9.25 -26.26
N ILE A 112 5.80 9.87 -25.35
CA ILE A 112 6.10 11.22 -24.85
C ILE A 112 6.71 11.21 -23.44
N SER A 113 6.30 10.28 -22.58
CA SER A 113 6.69 10.21 -21.17
C SER A 113 6.80 8.74 -20.71
N PRO A 114 7.81 8.00 -21.22
CA PRO A 114 7.97 6.58 -20.92
C PRO A 114 8.11 6.33 -19.42
N ILE A 115 7.50 5.25 -18.94
CA ILE A 115 7.50 4.87 -17.52
C ILE A 115 8.47 3.72 -17.30
N GLY A 116 9.43 3.89 -16.39
CA GLY A 116 10.36 2.84 -15.98
C GLY A 116 10.16 2.38 -14.54
N LYS A 117 10.76 1.24 -14.22
CA LYS A 117 10.82 0.71 -12.86
C LYS A 117 11.66 1.66 -12.00
N GLY A 118 11.03 2.22 -10.96
CA GLY A 118 11.63 3.25 -10.09
C GLY A 118 11.34 4.70 -10.51
N THR A 119 10.59 4.92 -11.60
CA THR A 119 10.20 6.29 -12.00
C THR A 119 9.21 6.90 -11.02
N ARG A 120 9.34 8.21 -10.79
CA ARG A 120 8.36 9.04 -10.08
C ARG A 120 7.72 10.00 -11.08
N GLN A 121 6.43 9.78 -11.38
CA GLN A 121 5.70 10.62 -12.33
C GLN A 121 4.58 11.40 -11.64
N LEU A 122 4.25 12.56 -12.21
CA LEU A 122 3.14 13.39 -11.77
C LEU A 122 2.20 13.63 -12.95
N ILE A 123 0.96 13.18 -12.82
CA ILE A 123 -0.10 13.49 -13.77
C ILE A 123 -0.78 14.78 -13.31
N VAL A 124 -0.59 15.85 -14.07
CA VAL A 124 -1.25 17.13 -13.83
C VAL A 124 -2.52 17.17 -14.68
N SER A 125 -3.67 17.23 -14.02
CA SER A 125 -4.97 17.23 -14.70
C SER A 125 -5.96 18.17 -14.00
N PRO A 126 -6.72 19.00 -14.74
CA PRO A 126 -7.85 19.71 -14.16
C PRO A 126 -8.97 18.72 -13.76
N PRO A 127 -9.92 19.14 -12.92
CA PRO A 127 -11.08 18.34 -12.59
C PRO A 127 -11.83 17.89 -13.85
N LYS A 128 -12.34 16.64 -13.85
CA LYS A 128 -13.10 16.03 -14.96
C LYS A 128 -12.32 15.85 -16.28
N ALA A 129 -10.98 15.88 -16.26
CA ALA A 129 -10.14 15.66 -17.45
C ALA A 129 -9.85 14.18 -17.76
N GLY A 130 -10.55 13.23 -17.13
CA GLY A 130 -10.34 11.80 -17.38
C GLY A 130 -9.17 11.15 -16.62
N LYS A 131 -8.62 11.81 -15.58
CA LYS A 131 -7.55 11.28 -14.72
C LYS A 131 -7.83 9.86 -14.22
N THR A 132 -9.05 9.59 -13.75
CA THR A 132 -9.44 8.29 -13.21
C THR A 132 -9.35 7.20 -14.28
N VAL A 133 -9.92 7.47 -15.47
CA VAL A 133 -9.86 6.54 -16.62
C VAL A 133 -8.41 6.29 -17.00
N LEU A 134 -7.58 7.33 -17.04
CA LEU A 134 -6.16 7.20 -17.37
C LEU A 134 -5.41 6.31 -16.35
N LEU A 135 -5.70 6.45 -15.05
CA LEU A 135 -5.09 5.62 -14.01
C LEU A 135 -5.57 4.15 -14.10
N GLU A 136 -6.84 3.90 -14.42
CA GLU A 136 -7.37 2.55 -14.65
C GLU A 136 -6.71 1.87 -15.87
N GLU A 137 -6.59 2.61 -16.98
CA GLU A 137 -5.89 2.15 -18.19
C GLU A 137 -4.42 1.85 -17.91
N MET A 138 -3.75 2.71 -17.13
CA MET A 138 -2.36 2.53 -16.74
C MET A 138 -2.15 1.30 -15.84
N ALA A 139 -3.03 1.09 -14.85
CA ALA A 139 -2.98 -0.10 -14.01
C ALA A 139 -3.12 -1.38 -14.84
N THR A 140 -4.04 -1.38 -15.80
CA THR A 140 -4.26 -2.52 -16.70
C THR A 140 -3.06 -2.77 -17.60
N ALA A 141 -2.52 -1.72 -18.22
CA ALA A 141 -1.36 -1.82 -19.11
C ALA A 141 -0.08 -2.28 -18.40
N ILE A 142 0.16 -1.81 -17.16
CA ILE A 142 1.29 -2.27 -16.35
C ILE A 142 1.13 -3.76 -16.01
N HIS A 143 -0.08 -4.21 -15.66
CA HIS A 143 -0.33 -5.61 -15.35
C HIS A 143 -0.12 -6.53 -16.56
N GLU A 144 -0.58 -6.12 -17.74
CA GLU A 144 -0.36 -6.88 -18.99
C GLU A 144 1.13 -6.94 -19.36
N CYS A 145 1.86 -5.85 -19.16
CA CYS A 145 3.29 -5.76 -19.47
C CYS A 145 4.15 -6.53 -18.45
N SER A 146 3.79 -6.50 -17.17
CA SER A 146 4.56 -7.08 -16.07
C SER A 146 3.62 -7.67 -15.02
N PRO A 147 3.15 -8.91 -15.22
CA PRO A 147 2.20 -9.57 -14.30
C PRO A 147 2.73 -9.74 -12.87
N GLU A 148 4.05 -9.83 -12.72
CA GLU A 148 4.74 -9.97 -11.42
C GLU A 148 4.75 -8.66 -10.61
N THR A 149 4.55 -7.51 -11.27
CA THR A 149 4.55 -6.21 -10.61
C THR A 149 3.29 -6.04 -9.78
N ARG A 150 3.46 -5.77 -8.48
CA ARG A 150 2.34 -5.49 -7.58
C ARG A 150 1.86 -4.05 -7.80
N ILE A 151 0.58 -3.90 -8.17
CA ILE A 151 -0.03 -2.60 -8.41
C ILE A 151 -0.92 -2.24 -7.22
N ILE A 152 -0.60 -1.13 -6.56
CA ILE A 152 -1.37 -0.59 -5.44
C ILE A 152 -1.99 0.73 -5.88
N VAL A 153 -3.31 0.85 -5.74
CA VAL A 153 -4.03 2.11 -5.97
C VAL A 153 -4.44 2.68 -4.63
N LEU A 154 -3.87 3.83 -4.27
CA LEU A 154 -4.13 4.54 -3.03
C LEU A 154 -5.08 5.72 -3.29
N LEU A 155 -6.34 5.58 -2.87
CA LEU A 155 -7.39 6.58 -3.00
C LEU A 155 -7.59 7.32 -1.66
N ILE A 156 -7.29 8.62 -1.60
CA ILE A 156 -7.36 9.41 -0.36
C ILE A 156 -8.34 10.57 -0.53
N ASP A 157 -9.28 10.68 0.42
CA ASP A 157 -10.29 11.75 0.46
C ASP A 157 -11.11 11.81 -0.84
N GLU A 158 -11.38 10.63 -1.41
CA GLU A 158 -12.20 10.48 -2.61
C GLU A 158 -13.60 9.96 -2.26
N ARG A 159 -14.55 10.20 -3.16
CA ARG A 159 -15.95 9.86 -2.92
C ARG A 159 -16.18 8.34 -2.93
N PRO A 160 -17.04 7.79 -2.06
CA PRO A 160 -17.28 6.34 -1.97
C PRO A 160 -17.71 5.67 -3.28
N GLU A 161 -18.50 6.35 -4.11
CA GLU A 161 -18.94 5.87 -5.41
C GLU A 161 -17.79 5.76 -6.41
N GLU A 162 -16.84 6.70 -6.38
CA GLU A 162 -15.65 6.69 -7.24
C GLU A 162 -14.70 5.55 -6.81
N VAL A 163 -14.52 5.35 -5.51
CA VAL A 163 -13.76 4.20 -4.96
C VAL A 163 -14.38 2.87 -5.39
N THR A 164 -15.70 2.77 -5.33
CA THR A 164 -16.43 1.55 -5.71
C THR A 164 -16.31 1.28 -7.21
N GLN A 165 -16.39 2.33 -8.03
CA GLN A 165 -16.16 2.23 -9.47
C GLN A 165 -14.74 1.72 -9.76
N PHE A 166 -13.72 2.32 -9.15
CA PHE A 166 -12.33 1.94 -9.34
C PHE A 166 -12.09 0.47 -8.98
N ARG A 167 -12.67 -0.01 -7.87
CA ARG A 167 -12.60 -1.42 -7.45
C ARG A 167 -13.22 -2.40 -8.45
N ARG A 168 -14.26 -1.98 -9.17
CA ARG A 168 -14.93 -2.83 -10.17
C ARG A 168 -14.12 -2.91 -11.46
N THR A 169 -13.46 -1.82 -11.84
CA THR A 169 -12.68 -1.73 -13.07
C THR A 169 -11.28 -2.32 -12.90
N ALA A 170 -10.52 -1.87 -11.89
CA ALA A 170 -9.12 -2.21 -11.69
C ALA A 170 -8.93 -3.53 -10.94
N LYS A 171 -9.40 -4.63 -11.52
CA LYS A 171 -9.30 -5.98 -10.92
C LYS A 171 -7.86 -6.49 -10.77
N CYS A 172 -6.94 -5.96 -11.58
CA CYS A 172 -5.52 -6.28 -11.55
C CYS A 172 -4.73 -5.55 -10.45
N ALA A 173 -5.37 -4.65 -9.68
CA ALA A 173 -4.71 -3.82 -8.70
C ALA A 173 -5.34 -3.90 -7.32
N GLU A 174 -4.52 -3.75 -6.29
CA GLU A 174 -4.96 -3.65 -4.90
C GLU A 174 -5.47 -2.24 -4.61
N VAL A 175 -6.79 -2.06 -4.55
CA VAL A 175 -7.40 -0.74 -4.29
C VAL A 175 -7.59 -0.49 -2.80
N ILE A 176 -6.76 0.40 -2.27
CA ILE A 176 -6.71 0.80 -0.87
C ILE A 176 -7.25 2.22 -0.77
N ALA A 177 -8.33 2.41 0.00
CA ALA A 177 -9.02 3.69 0.03
C ALA A 177 -9.34 4.17 1.44
N SER A 178 -9.23 5.48 1.63
CA SER A 178 -9.84 6.21 2.73
C SER A 178 -10.76 7.28 2.14
N THR A 179 -12.08 7.02 2.18
CA THR A 179 -13.10 7.90 1.61
C THR A 179 -13.17 9.24 2.33
N SER A 180 -13.76 10.25 1.69
CA SER A 180 -13.95 11.61 2.23
C SER A 180 -14.71 11.68 3.57
N ASP A 181 -15.43 10.62 3.96
CA ASP A 181 -16.16 10.55 5.24
C ASP A 181 -15.24 10.26 6.43
N GLN A 182 -13.98 9.88 6.17
CA GLN A 182 -13.01 9.55 7.22
C GLN A 182 -12.31 10.81 7.74
N SER A 183 -11.73 10.70 8.93
CA SER A 183 -10.98 11.81 9.52
C SER A 183 -9.63 12.02 8.83
N VAL A 184 -9.12 13.25 8.88
CA VAL A 184 -7.76 13.60 8.43
C VAL A 184 -6.69 12.70 9.07
N ALA A 185 -6.88 12.31 10.33
CA ALA A 185 -5.94 11.43 11.03
C ALA A 185 -5.91 10.02 10.41
N GLU A 186 -7.05 9.52 9.94
CA GLU A 186 -7.15 8.21 9.27
C GLU A 186 -6.52 8.25 7.88
N HIS A 187 -6.71 9.33 7.11
CA HIS A 187 -6.02 9.52 5.82
C HIS A 187 -4.51 9.44 5.98
N VAL A 188 -3.96 10.17 6.96
CA VAL A 188 -2.52 10.22 7.21
C VAL A 188 -2.02 8.88 7.74
N ALA A 189 -2.73 8.25 8.69
CA ALA A 189 -2.33 6.96 9.23
C ALA A 189 -2.31 5.85 8.17
N LEU A 190 -3.27 5.85 7.24
CA LEU A 190 -3.29 4.92 6.13
C LEU A 190 -2.11 5.16 5.19
N ALA A 191 -1.87 6.41 4.79
CA ALA A 191 -0.76 6.75 3.90
C ALA A 191 0.61 6.40 4.50
N GLU A 192 0.81 6.66 5.80
CA GLU A 192 2.02 6.27 6.53
C GLU A 192 2.21 4.75 6.55
N LEU A 193 1.13 3.99 6.83
CA LEU A 193 1.19 2.53 6.81
C LEU A 193 1.50 1.99 5.41
N MET A 194 0.90 2.57 4.37
CA MET A 194 1.15 2.17 2.99
C MET A 194 2.57 2.49 2.54
N LEU A 195 3.12 3.63 2.96
CA LEU A 195 4.52 3.96 2.70
C LEU A 195 5.46 2.92 3.33
N CYS A 196 5.25 2.59 4.61
CA CYS A 196 6.02 1.52 5.27
C CYS A 196 5.84 0.19 4.56
N HIS A 197 4.62 -0.13 4.12
CA HIS A 197 4.35 -1.38 3.39
C HIS A 197 5.13 -1.46 2.08
N VAL A 198 5.04 -0.41 1.24
CA VAL A 198 5.76 -0.36 -0.04
C VAL A 198 7.26 -0.46 0.16
N GLN A 199 7.83 0.23 1.16
CA GLN A 199 9.25 0.09 1.50
C GLN A 199 9.60 -1.35 1.87
N MET A 200 8.79 -2.02 2.70
CA MET A 200 9.00 -3.42 3.08
C MET A 200 8.90 -4.37 1.87
N GLU A 201 7.99 -4.13 0.95
CA GLU A 201 7.88 -4.92 -0.29
C GLU A 201 9.14 -4.78 -1.15
N LEU A 202 9.66 -3.56 -1.30
CA LEU A 202 10.93 -3.29 -1.99
C LEU A 202 12.13 -3.95 -1.29
N GLU A 203 12.17 -3.90 0.05
CA GLU A 203 13.19 -4.62 0.84
C GLU A 203 13.16 -6.14 0.63
N CYS A 204 11.98 -6.70 0.37
CA CYS A 204 11.80 -8.11 0.04
C CYS A 204 12.08 -8.42 -1.45
N GLY A 205 12.55 -7.45 -2.24
CA GLY A 205 12.89 -7.63 -3.65
C GLY A 205 11.69 -7.67 -4.59
N ARG A 206 10.51 -7.22 -4.17
CA ARG A 206 9.32 -7.16 -5.03
C ARG A 206 9.26 -5.86 -5.81
N GLU A 207 8.70 -5.95 -7.01
CA GLU A 207 8.41 -4.79 -7.84
C GLU A 207 7.04 -4.24 -7.49
N VAL A 208 6.97 -2.94 -7.17
CA VAL A 208 5.74 -2.29 -6.73
C VAL A 208 5.52 -1.00 -7.52
N VAL A 209 4.31 -0.83 -8.02
CA VAL A 209 3.80 0.43 -8.57
C VAL A 209 2.70 0.95 -7.66
N VAL A 210 2.81 2.23 -7.27
CA VAL A 210 1.80 2.90 -6.45
C VAL A 210 1.17 4.03 -7.26
N LEU A 211 -0.12 3.89 -7.55
CA LEU A 211 -0.94 4.92 -8.18
C LEU A 211 -1.69 5.68 -7.08
N ILE A 212 -1.42 6.97 -6.93
CA ILE A 212 -2.00 7.79 -5.86
C ILE A 212 -3.04 8.73 -6.46
N ASP A 213 -4.28 8.63 -6.00
CA ASP A 213 -5.33 9.58 -6.33
C ASP A 213 -5.91 10.23 -5.04
N SER A 214 -5.58 11.48 -4.69
CA SER A 214 -4.61 12.38 -5.34
C SER A 214 -3.53 12.86 -4.36
N LEU A 215 -2.35 13.12 -4.89
CA LEU A 215 -1.22 13.71 -4.14
C LEU A 215 -1.61 15.06 -3.49
N THR A 216 -2.44 15.86 -4.16
CA THR A 216 -2.94 17.14 -3.63
C THR A 216 -3.78 16.95 -2.36
N ARG A 217 -4.69 15.97 -2.35
CA ARG A 217 -5.52 15.67 -1.16
C ARG A 217 -4.66 15.13 -0.02
N LEU A 218 -3.68 14.27 -0.33
CA LEU A 218 -2.72 13.79 0.65
C LEU A 218 -1.95 14.95 1.31
N GLY A 219 -1.43 15.88 0.50
CA GLY A 219 -0.72 17.07 1.01
C GLY A 219 -1.58 17.93 1.95
N ARG A 220 -2.87 18.13 1.61
CA ARG A 220 -3.84 18.83 2.48
C ARG A 220 -4.05 18.11 3.81
N ALA A 221 -4.16 16.78 3.79
CA ALA A 221 -4.34 15.99 5.00
C ALA A 221 -3.14 16.13 5.95
N PHE A 222 -1.92 16.06 5.43
CA PHE A 222 -0.71 16.27 6.24
C PHE A 222 -0.62 17.69 6.81
N ASN A 223 -0.92 18.72 6.01
CA ASN A 223 -0.90 20.10 6.47
C ASN A 223 -1.91 20.34 7.62
N ASN A 224 -3.13 19.82 7.47
CA ASN A 224 -4.19 19.95 8.47
C ASN A 224 -3.85 19.22 9.79
N ARG A 225 -3.13 18.09 9.72
CA ARG A 225 -2.63 17.38 10.91
C ARG A 225 -1.58 18.21 11.67
N CYS A 226 -0.67 18.88 10.97
CA CYS A 226 0.34 19.74 11.58
C CYS A 226 -0.26 20.97 12.26
N ASN A 227 -1.23 21.64 11.62
CA ASN A 227 -1.89 22.81 12.20
C ASN A 227 -2.62 22.51 13.52
N ARG A 228 -3.19 21.30 13.68
CA ARG A 228 -3.80 20.87 14.95
C ARG A 228 -2.79 20.69 16.10
N ARG A 229 -1.50 20.47 15.82
CA ARG A 229 -0.44 20.45 16.84
C ARG A 229 0.09 21.83 17.19
N GLY A 230 -0.10 22.83 16.32
CA GLY A 230 0.35 24.22 16.53
C GLY A 230 -0.66 25.13 17.24
N GLY A 231 -1.89 24.68 17.47
CA GLY A 231 -2.98 25.46 18.07
C GLY A 231 -3.08 25.39 19.60
N ARG A 232 -1.95 25.47 20.31
CA ARG A 232 -1.87 25.82 21.74
C ARG A 232 -0.61 26.65 21.95
N ARG A 233 -0.75 27.96 21.79
CA ARG A 233 0.06 28.97 22.47
C ARG A 233 -0.88 29.82 23.29
#